data_AF-A0A2I0WCW3-F1
#
_entry.id   AF-A0A2I0WCW3-F1
#
_cell.length_a   1.000
_cell.length_b   1.000
_cell.length_c   1.000
_cell.angle_alpha   90.00
_cell.angle_beta   90.00
_cell.angle_gamma   90.00
#
_symmetry.space_group_name_H-M   'P 1'
#
loop_
_entity.id
_entity.type
_entity.pdbx_description
1 polymer ?
#
loop_
_entity_poly.entity_id
_entity_poly.type
_entity_poly.pdbx_seq_one_letter_code
_entity_poly.pdbx_strand_id
1 'polypeptide(L)'
;MGGGDHHGHGHGEPHGAEDFRLKVWSMTGGPNCRPKYWRRNTAIAMFGIFLVCIPIAMKSAELEQRPHHPVRPIPSQLWCKNFGTKDY
;
A
#
# COMPACT_ATOMS: atom_id res chain seq x y z
N MET A 1 -8.12 -24.24 -31.58
CA MET A 1 -7.22 -25.41 -31.68
C MET A 1 -5.88 -25.04 -31.07
N GLY A 2 -5.33 -25.92 -30.23
CA GLY A 2 -4.01 -25.84 -29.57
C GLY A 2 -4.08 -25.20 -28.18
N GLY A 3 -4.09 -25.91 -27.04
CA GLY A 3 -3.53 -27.22 -26.71
C GLY A 3 -2.23 -26.99 -25.94
N GLY A 4 -2.23 -27.26 -24.63
CA GLY A 4 -1.06 -27.03 -23.77
C GLY A 4 -1.34 -27.17 -22.27
N ASP A 5 -1.85 -28.34 -21.88
CA ASP A 5 -1.79 -28.85 -20.51
C ASP A 5 -0.34 -28.83 -20.00
N HIS A 6 -0.02 -28.01 -19.00
CA HIS A 6 1.17 -28.21 -18.18
C HIS A 6 0.86 -27.90 -16.72
N HIS A 7 0.05 -28.78 -16.12
CA HIS A 7 0.12 -29.09 -14.70
C HIS A 7 1.46 -29.79 -14.43
N GLY A 8 2.47 -29.02 -14.02
CA GLY A 8 3.72 -29.58 -13.52
C GLY A 8 3.57 -30.07 -12.08
N HIS A 9 3.12 -31.31 -11.90
CA HIS A 9 3.31 -32.05 -10.64
C HIS A 9 4.32 -33.17 -10.88
N GLY A 10 5.57 -32.91 -10.52
CA GLY A 10 6.59 -33.94 -10.38
C GLY A 10 6.38 -34.70 -9.07
N HIS A 11 6.46 -36.02 -9.19
CA HIS A 11 6.69 -37.02 -8.15
C HIS A 11 5.62 -37.20 -7.05
N GLY A 12 4.60 -37.97 -7.41
CA GLY A 12 4.27 -39.22 -6.71
C GLY A 12 3.73 -39.14 -5.29
N GLU A 13 2.42 -38.90 -5.14
CA GLU A 13 1.60 -39.43 -4.04
C GLU A 13 0.14 -39.59 -4.53
N PRO A 14 -0.63 -40.55 -3.98
CA PRO A 14 -1.86 -41.04 -4.59
C PRO A 14 -3.03 -40.06 -4.43
N HIS A 15 -3.88 -40.05 -5.44
CA HIS A 15 -5.18 -39.37 -5.53
C HIS A 15 -5.89 -39.18 -4.17
N GLY A 16 -6.11 -37.92 -3.75
CA GLY A 16 -7.20 -37.58 -2.80
C GLY A 16 -6.91 -36.66 -1.61
N ALA A 17 -5.66 -36.31 -1.30
CA ALA A 17 -5.36 -35.39 -0.19
C ALA A 17 -5.21 -33.95 -0.70
N GLU A 18 -6.32 -33.20 -0.75
CA GLU A 18 -6.25 -31.76 -0.98
C GLU A 18 -5.39 -31.11 0.12
N ASP A 19 -4.32 -30.41 -0.25
CA ASP A 19 -3.43 -29.75 0.72
C ASP A 19 -4.26 -28.79 1.59
N PHE A 20 -4.35 -29.09 2.90
CA PHE A 20 -5.17 -28.34 3.84
C PHE A 20 -4.78 -26.85 3.89
N ARG A 21 -3.54 -26.53 3.52
CA ARG A 21 -3.04 -25.15 3.42
C ARG A 21 -3.82 -24.32 2.39
N LEU A 22 -4.45 -24.96 1.40
CA LEU A 22 -5.32 -24.30 0.43
C LEU A 22 -6.71 -23.99 0.99
N LYS A 23 -7.13 -24.69 2.06
CA LYS A 23 -8.43 -24.51 2.74
C LYS A 23 -8.38 -23.44 3.82
N VAL A 24 -7.19 -23.10 4.31
CA VAL A 24 -7.00 -22.11 5.37
C VAL A 24 -6.80 -20.72 4.77
N TRP A 25 -7.63 -19.77 5.19
CA TRP A 25 -7.49 -18.36 4.83
C TRP A 25 -6.87 -17.56 5.99
N SER A 26 -5.94 -16.66 5.68
CA SER A 26 -5.33 -15.72 6.62
C SER A 26 -5.30 -14.32 6.00
N MET A 27 -5.42 -13.28 6.85
CA MET A 27 -5.42 -11.88 6.44
C MET A 27 -4.13 -11.48 5.68
N THR A 28 -2.99 -12.05 6.06
CA THR A 28 -1.69 -11.77 5.42
C THR A 28 -1.43 -12.64 4.19
N GLY A 29 -2.31 -13.61 3.90
CA GLY A 29 -2.08 -14.70 2.95
C GLY A 29 -1.50 -15.95 3.62
N GLY A 30 -1.37 -17.01 2.81
CA GLY A 30 -0.82 -18.31 3.21
C GLY A 30 0.62 -18.56 2.71
N PRO A 31 1.16 -19.76 2.95
CA PRO A 31 2.49 -20.15 2.51
C PRO A 31 2.66 -19.95 0.98
N ASN A 32 3.80 -19.39 0.56
CA ASN A 32 4.11 -19.14 -0.85
C ASN A 32 3.04 -18.34 -1.63
N CYS A 33 2.42 -17.34 -0.99
CA CYS A 33 1.46 -16.45 -1.65
C CYS A 33 2.01 -15.79 -2.93
N ARG A 34 1.53 -16.24 -4.09
CA ARG A 34 1.81 -15.66 -5.41
C ARG A 34 0.52 -15.50 -6.23
N PRO A 35 -0.36 -14.55 -5.86
CA PRO A 35 -1.63 -14.39 -6.55
C PRO A 35 -1.41 -13.89 -7.98
N LYS A 36 -2.17 -14.46 -8.94
CA LYS A 36 -2.09 -14.12 -10.38
C LYS A 36 -2.17 -12.62 -10.66
N TYR A 37 -2.95 -11.87 -9.87
CA TYR A 37 -3.24 -10.45 -10.09
C TYR A 37 -2.54 -9.50 -9.10
N TRP A 38 -1.43 -9.92 -8.48
CA TRP A 38 -0.75 -9.13 -7.44
C TRP A 38 -0.50 -7.67 -7.87
N ARG A 39 -0.03 -7.44 -9.10
CA ARG A 39 0.26 -6.09 -9.64
C ARG A 39 -0.96 -5.19 -9.64
N ARG A 40 -2.10 -5.69 -10.14
CA ARG A 40 -3.35 -4.94 -10.23
C ARG A 40 -3.88 -4.61 -8.83
N ASN A 41 -3.84 -5.57 -7.91
CA ASN A 41 -4.34 -5.39 -6.56
C ASN A 41 -3.48 -4.37 -5.79
N THR A 42 -2.15 -4.43 -5.95
CA THR A 42 -1.23 -3.43 -5.38
C THR A 42 -1.47 -2.03 -5.97
N ALA A 43 -1.71 -1.93 -7.28
CA ALA A 43 -2.02 -0.65 -7.91
C ALA A 43 -3.31 -0.01 -7.35
N ILE A 44 -4.37 -0.81 -7.13
CA ILE A 44 -5.62 -0.34 -6.53
C ILE A 44 -5.38 0.11 -5.08
N ALA A 45 -4.61 -0.66 -4.30
CA ALA A 45 -4.28 -0.29 -2.93
C ALA A 45 -3.50 1.03 -2.86
N MET A 46 -2.46 1.19 -3.69
CA MET A 46 -1.68 2.43 -3.77
C MET A 46 -2.54 3.61 -4.21
N PHE A 47 -3.44 3.41 -5.19
CA PHE A 47 -4.38 4.44 -5.61
C PHE A 47 -5.27 4.91 -4.44
N GLY A 48 -5.84 3.98 -3.68
CA GLY A 48 -6.63 4.30 -2.49
C GLY A 48 -5.83 5.06 -1.42
N ILE A 49 -4.59 4.65 -1.17
CA ILE A 49 -3.69 5.35 -0.24
C ILE A 49 -3.48 6.79 -0.67
N PHE A 50 -3.09 7.03 -1.93
CA PHE A 50 -2.87 8.40 -2.41
C PHE A 50 -4.13 9.24 -2.42
N LEU A 51 -5.27 8.67 -2.80
CA LEU A 51 -6.56 9.36 -2.79
C LEU A 51 -6.91 9.89 -1.40
N VAL A 52 -6.57 9.16 -0.34
CA VAL A 52 -6.83 9.55 1.05
C VAL A 52 -5.72 10.44 1.61
N CYS A 53 -4.45 10.09 1.41
CA CYS A 53 -3.33 10.81 2.02
C CYS A 53 -3.12 12.20 1.44
N ILE A 54 -3.36 12.43 0.14
CA ILE A 54 -3.17 13.75 -0.49
C ILE A 54 -4.09 14.81 0.12
N PRO A 55 -5.43 14.65 0.18
CA PRO A 55 -6.30 15.67 0.76
C PRO A 55 -6.04 15.85 2.26
N ILE A 56 -5.72 14.77 2.99
CA ILE A 56 -5.30 14.88 4.40
C ILE A 56 -4.04 15.73 4.53
N ALA A 57 -3.03 15.50 3.68
CA ALA A 57 -1.80 16.28 3.70
C ALA A 57 -2.03 17.76 3.35
N MET A 58 -2.87 18.04 2.35
CA MET A 58 -3.26 19.41 2.00
C MET A 58 -3.96 20.10 3.18
N LYS A 59 -4.93 19.41 3.80
CA LYS A 59 -5.65 19.97 4.95
C LYS A 59 -4.75 20.14 6.16
N SER A 60 -3.87 19.18 6.41
CA SER A 60 -2.86 19.25 7.46
C SER A 60 -1.93 20.44 7.26
N ALA A 61 -1.53 20.74 6.02
CA ALA A 61 -0.66 21.86 5.70
C ALA A 61 -1.36 23.22 5.87
N GLU A 62 -2.66 23.33 5.56
CA GLU A 62 -3.47 24.53 5.81
C GLU A 62 -3.64 24.84 7.30
N LEU A 63 -3.78 23.79 8.11
CA LEU A 63 -4.05 23.94 9.55
C LEU A 63 -2.78 24.15 10.37
N GLU A 64 -1.60 23.85 9.83
CA GLU A 64 -0.35 23.97 10.58
C GLU A 64 0.01 25.43 10.86
N GLN A 65 -0.21 25.90 12.09
CA GLN A 65 0.20 27.23 12.53
C GLN A 65 1.60 27.20 13.13
N ARG A 66 2.48 28.11 12.70
CA ARG A 66 3.82 28.32 13.27
C ARG A 66 3.98 29.75 13.76
N PRO A 67 3.89 30.03 15.07
CA PRO A 67 4.06 31.37 15.63
C PRO A 67 5.46 31.97 15.38
N HIS A 68 6.48 31.11 15.28
CA HIS A 68 7.86 31.52 15.04
C HIS A 68 8.33 31.04 13.66
N HIS A 69 9.01 31.92 12.93
CA HIS A 69 9.60 31.60 11.63
C HIS A 69 10.88 30.76 11.83
N PRO A 70 11.15 29.75 11.00
CA PRO A 70 12.33 28.92 11.17
C PRO A 70 13.62 29.75 11.04
N VAL A 71 14.55 29.58 11.98
CA VAL A 71 15.88 30.23 11.95
C VAL A 71 16.81 29.57 10.92
N ARG A 72 16.44 28.38 10.45
CA ARG A 72 17.18 27.54 9.49
C ARG A 72 16.23 26.98 8.43
N PRO A 73 16.74 26.62 7.23
CA PRO A 73 15.91 25.96 6.22
C PRO A 73 15.43 24.60 6.73
N ILE A 74 14.11 24.38 6.70
CA ILE A 74 13.46 23.13 7.11
C ILE A 74 12.58 22.65 5.95
N PRO A 75 12.60 21.36 5.57
CA PRO A 75 11.85 20.83 4.42
C PRO A 75 10.36 21.16 4.45
N SER A 76 9.76 21.21 5.64
CA SER A 76 8.36 21.55 5.84
C SER A 76 8.01 23.03 5.59
N GLN A 77 8.96 23.88 5.22
CA GLN A 77 8.70 25.22 4.69
C GLN A 77 8.15 25.18 3.26
N LEU A 78 8.37 24.09 2.50
CA LEU A 78 7.89 23.96 1.13
C LEU A 78 6.35 23.87 1.06
N TRP A 79 5.73 23.27 2.07
CA TRP A 79 4.29 22.99 2.07
C TRP A 79 3.53 23.70 3.20
N CYS A 80 4.15 24.06 4.32
CA CYS A 80 3.47 24.77 5.42
C CYS A 80 3.76 26.27 5.35
N LYS A 81 2.75 27.06 4.98
CA LYS A 81 2.88 28.50 4.71
C LYS A 81 2.32 29.38 5.82
N ASN A 82 1.60 28.82 6.79
CA ASN A 82 0.93 29.54 7.87
C ASN A 82 1.91 29.88 9.01
N PHE A 83 2.88 30.73 8.73
CA PHE A 83 3.66 31.40 9.76
C PHE A 83 2.78 32.52 10.35
N GLY A 84 2.50 32.47 11.65
CA GLY A 84 1.57 33.37 12.32
C GLY A 84 1.93 34.84 12.09
N THR A 85 0.93 35.71 11.96
CA THR A 85 1.15 37.16 12.05
C THR A 85 1.74 37.45 13.43
N LYS A 86 2.89 38.13 13.46
CA LYS A 86 3.48 38.60 14.71
C LYS A 86 2.64 39.78 15.21
N ASP A 87 1.53 39.48 15.88
CA ASP A 87 0.83 40.44 16.73
C ASP A 87 1.40 40.27 18.15
N TYR A 88 2.52 40.95 18.42
CA TYR A 88 3.06 41.22 19.76
C TYR A 88 3.20 42.73 19.92
#